data_AF-A0A1D2R4N0-F1
#
_entry.id   AF-A0A1D2R4N0-F1
#
_cell.length_a   1.000
_cell.length_b   1.000
_cell.length_c   1.000
_cell.angle_alpha   90.00
_cell.angle_beta   90.00
_cell.angle_gamma   90.00
#
_symmetry.space_group_name_H-M   'P 1'
#
loop_
_entity.id
_entity.type
_entity.pdbx_description
1 polymer ?
#
loop_
_entity_poly.entity_id
_entity_poly.type
_entity_poly.pdbx_seq_one_letter_code
_entity_poly.pdbx_strand_id
1 'polypeptide(L)'
;MKCFYVLLESIYFLIHIKTKLKYYDLHIQPSDLNELERTVSFAKNFGFEGICLAYPVGREFKKFTDEIGKLSAGIEIFIGGILNGSGDARKESRKVLKDADIVLVDTCENNNAPKTWEVDVLCRPEHSARRDFMDQKDSGIDHVMAKLMAERCIGMEINFADILNSSGVKRAMIMGRMRQNVHLARKYDAPVIITSNARNQWEMRAPGELVAIGKALGMTDREAKNALSKNPRKIIKKADDRKNPDVIMRGLEVVKWGQLKPCEKRMWGWY
;
A
#
# COMPACT_ATOMS: atom_id res chain seq x y z
N MET A 1 -17.75 20.00 41.20
CA MET A 1 -18.11 19.45 39.87
C MET A 1 -17.39 20.11 38.68
N LYS A 2 -17.04 21.41 38.70
CA LYS A 2 -16.35 22.06 37.57
C LYS A 2 -14.89 21.62 37.31
N CYS A 3 -14.14 21.19 38.35
CA CYS A 3 -12.74 20.73 38.18
C CYS A 3 -12.60 19.40 37.40
N PHE A 4 -13.58 18.49 37.52
CA PHE A 4 -13.53 17.19 36.86
C PHE A 4 -13.71 17.29 35.34
N TYR A 5 -14.52 18.24 34.87
CA TYR A 5 -14.75 18.49 33.45
C TYR A 5 -13.52 19.05 32.74
N VAL A 6 -12.78 19.96 33.38
CA VAL A 6 -11.55 20.55 32.82
C VAL A 6 -10.42 19.52 32.71
N LEU A 7 -10.33 18.61 33.69
CA LEU A 7 -9.39 17.49 33.62
C LEU A 7 -9.77 16.49 32.52
N LEU A 8 -11.05 16.18 32.34
CA LEU A 8 -11.52 15.32 31.23
C LEU A 8 -11.25 15.95 29.86
N GLU A 9 -11.54 17.24 29.67
CA GLU A 9 -11.20 17.96 28.42
C GLU A 9 -9.69 18.01 28.18
N SER A 10 -8.89 18.26 29.22
CA SER A 10 -7.43 18.27 29.10
C SER A 10 -6.85 16.89 28.81
N ILE A 11 -7.43 15.83 29.38
CA ILE A 11 -7.06 14.44 29.11
C ILE A 11 -7.51 14.03 27.71
N TYR A 12 -8.71 14.41 27.26
CA TYR A 12 -9.17 14.19 25.89
C TYR A 12 -8.30 14.93 24.89
N PHE A 13 -7.92 16.17 25.17
CA PHE A 13 -7.01 16.96 24.34
C PHE A 13 -5.58 16.35 24.33
N LEU A 14 -5.07 15.89 25.48
CA LEU A 14 -3.78 15.17 25.55
C LEU A 14 -3.82 13.81 24.84
N ILE A 15 -4.94 13.07 24.92
CA ILE A 15 -5.14 11.80 24.21
C ILE A 15 -5.26 12.06 22.70
N HIS A 16 -5.92 13.14 22.28
CA HIS A 16 -5.99 13.57 20.88
C HIS A 16 -4.62 13.99 20.33
N ILE A 17 -3.79 14.64 21.17
CA ILE A 17 -2.40 14.99 20.85
C ILE A 17 -1.48 13.76 20.81
N LYS A 18 -1.77 12.71 21.59
CA LYS A 18 -0.86 11.54 21.73
C LYS A 18 -0.88 10.51 20.60
N THR A 19 -1.79 10.59 19.62
CA THR A 19 -1.64 9.80 18.38
C THR A 19 -2.09 10.58 17.16
N LYS A 20 -1.27 11.54 16.71
CA LYS A 20 -1.39 12.04 15.34
C LYS A 20 -1.31 10.83 14.40
N LEU A 21 -2.40 10.52 13.69
CA LEU A 21 -2.41 9.43 12.71
C LEU A 21 -1.35 9.74 11.66
N LYS A 22 -0.40 8.83 11.50
CA LYS A 22 0.59 8.90 10.43
C LYS A 22 -0.04 8.36 9.14
N TYR A 23 0.05 9.15 8.08
CA TYR A 23 -0.49 8.80 6.77
C TYR A 23 0.63 8.43 5.81
N TYR A 24 0.34 7.43 4.98
CA TYR A 24 1.26 6.87 4.00
C TYR A 24 0.57 6.74 2.65
N ASP A 25 1.32 7.01 1.58
CA ASP A 25 0.91 6.69 0.22
C ASP A 25 1.88 5.66 -0.36
N LEU A 26 1.40 4.44 -0.60
CA LEU A 26 2.27 3.32 -0.98
C LEU A 26 2.40 3.12 -2.50
N HIS A 27 1.82 4.01 -3.32
CA HIS A 27 1.98 3.92 -4.76
C HIS A 27 1.94 5.31 -5.36
N ILE A 28 3.11 5.88 -5.60
CA ILE A 28 3.30 7.07 -6.44
C ILE A 28 4.21 6.63 -7.58
N GLN A 29 3.87 6.96 -8.82
CA GLN A 29 4.63 6.52 -9.99
C GLN A 29 5.13 7.71 -10.81
N PRO A 30 6.19 8.41 -10.37
CA PRO A 30 6.70 9.60 -11.05
C PRO A 30 7.02 9.30 -12.51
N SER A 31 6.50 10.12 -13.43
CA SER A 31 6.77 9.96 -14.86
C SER A 31 8.16 10.43 -15.28
N ASP A 32 8.71 11.42 -14.56
CA ASP A 32 10.06 11.93 -14.77
C ASP A 32 10.86 11.89 -13.46
N LEU A 33 12.07 11.37 -13.57
CA LEU A 33 13.05 11.26 -12.50
C LEU A 33 13.50 12.64 -11.98
N ASN A 34 13.49 13.67 -12.84
CA ASN A 34 13.84 15.03 -12.41
C ASN A 34 12.79 15.65 -11.47
N GLU A 35 11.57 15.09 -11.41
CA GLU A 35 10.49 15.59 -10.57
C GLU A 35 10.40 14.89 -9.20
N LEU A 36 11.34 13.98 -8.89
CA LEU A 36 11.33 13.22 -7.63
C LEU A 36 11.38 14.14 -6.40
N GLU A 37 12.31 15.11 -6.38
CA GLU A 37 12.44 16.05 -5.26
C GLU A 37 11.17 16.90 -5.06
N ARG A 38 10.55 17.31 -6.16
CA ARG A 38 9.28 18.06 -6.13
C ARG A 38 8.17 17.19 -5.58
N THR A 39 8.03 15.96 -6.07
CA THR A 39 7.01 15.00 -5.62
C THR A 39 7.13 14.73 -4.12
N VAL A 40 8.35 14.47 -3.63
CA VAL A 40 8.64 14.28 -2.18
C VAL A 40 8.26 15.52 -1.37
N SER A 41 8.62 16.72 -1.86
CA SER A 41 8.29 17.98 -1.18
C SER A 41 6.78 18.22 -1.11
N PHE A 42 6.04 17.93 -2.18
CA PHE A 42 4.59 18.01 -2.20
C PHE A 42 3.94 17.01 -1.25
N ALA A 43 4.41 15.75 -1.22
CA ALA A 43 3.94 14.74 -0.29
C ALA A 43 4.06 15.20 1.17
N LYS A 44 5.21 15.79 1.52
CA LYS A 44 5.43 16.37 2.85
C LYS A 44 4.44 17.50 3.16
N ASN A 45 4.21 18.41 2.19
CA ASN A 45 3.26 19.51 2.34
C ASN A 45 1.81 19.04 2.51
N PHE A 46 1.43 17.93 1.86
CA PHE A 46 0.12 17.29 2.07
C PHE A 46 -0.02 16.60 3.44
N GLY A 47 1.08 16.45 4.18
CA GLY A 47 1.09 15.86 5.53
C GLY A 47 1.26 14.34 5.53
N PHE A 48 1.86 13.76 4.48
CA PHE A 48 2.31 12.37 4.52
C PHE A 48 3.57 12.24 5.37
N GLU A 49 3.63 11.19 6.19
CA GLU A 49 4.81 10.83 6.98
C GLU A 49 5.79 10.01 6.14
N GLY A 50 5.27 9.20 5.22
CA GLY A 50 6.08 8.42 4.30
C GLY A 50 5.36 8.10 3.00
N ILE A 51 6.15 7.87 1.96
CA ILE A 51 5.67 7.56 0.62
C ILE A 51 6.47 6.41 0.00
N CYS A 52 5.83 5.64 -0.86
CA CYS A 52 6.50 4.66 -1.71
C CYS A 52 6.52 5.16 -3.14
N LEU A 53 7.72 5.42 -3.65
CA LEU A 53 7.97 5.75 -5.04
C LEU A 53 8.13 4.43 -5.78
N ALA A 54 7.18 4.14 -6.68
CA ALA A 54 7.08 2.89 -7.38
C ALA A 54 7.43 3.07 -8.86
N TYR A 55 8.16 2.11 -9.44
CA TYR A 55 8.51 2.13 -10.86
C TYR A 55 8.38 0.74 -11.49
N PRO A 56 7.97 0.64 -12.76
CA PRO A 56 7.95 -0.63 -13.49
C PRO A 56 9.33 -1.30 -13.51
N VAL A 57 9.36 -2.58 -13.14
CA VAL A 57 10.59 -3.36 -13.10
C VAL A 57 11.05 -3.63 -14.53
N GLY A 58 12.25 -3.17 -14.87
CA GLY A 58 12.81 -3.24 -16.20
C GLY A 58 14.28 -2.81 -16.21
N ARG A 59 14.78 -2.39 -17.39
CA ARG A 59 16.19 -1.97 -17.54
C ARG A 59 16.55 -0.74 -16.72
N GLU A 60 15.61 0.19 -16.57
CA GLU A 60 15.81 1.47 -15.89
C GLU A 60 15.55 1.41 -14.39
N PHE A 61 15.04 0.28 -13.88
CA PHE A 61 14.67 0.17 -12.47
C PHE A 61 15.84 0.43 -11.53
N LYS A 62 17.04 -0.05 -11.87
CA LYS A 62 18.24 0.19 -11.06
C LYS A 62 18.67 1.67 -11.05
N LYS A 63 18.51 2.36 -12.18
CA LYS A 63 18.79 3.81 -12.25
C LYS A 63 17.84 4.57 -11.32
N PHE A 64 16.56 4.19 -11.33
CA PHE A 64 15.55 4.73 -10.44
C PHE A 64 15.88 4.51 -8.95
N THR A 65 16.30 3.30 -8.56
CA THR A 65 16.70 3.04 -7.16
C THR A 65 17.93 3.85 -6.73
N ASP A 66 18.91 4.00 -7.62
CA ASP A 66 20.13 4.78 -7.35
C ASP A 66 19.83 6.27 -7.19
N GLU A 67 18.84 6.81 -7.90
CA GLU A 67 18.43 8.20 -7.76
C GLU A 67 17.63 8.44 -6.48
N ILE A 68 16.74 7.52 -6.09
CA ILE A 68 16.04 7.60 -4.80
C ILE A 68 17.03 7.53 -3.63
N GLY A 69 18.06 6.69 -3.73
CA GLY A 69 19.10 6.60 -2.69
C GLY A 69 19.87 7.89 -2.43
N LYS A 70 19.83 8.85 -3.37
CA LYS A 70 20.46 10.18 -3.22
C LYS A 70 19.52 11.20 -2.57
N LEU A 71 18.22 10.93 -2.52
CA LEU A 71 17.24 11.83 -1.94
C LEU A 71 17.35 11.79 -0.41
N SER A 72 17.68 12.93 0.18
CA SER A 72 17.48 13.13 1.62
C SER A 72 16.18 13.90 1.82
N ALA A 73 15.23 13.29 2.50
CA ALA A 73 13.92 13.88 2.69
C ALA A 73 13.52 13.79 4.15
N GLY A 74 12.85 14.83 4.65
CA GLY A 74 12.25 14.82 5.97
C GLY A 74 10.97 13.97 6.09
N ILE A 75 10.82 12.96 5.22
CA ILE A 75 9.74 11.96 5.21
C ILE A 75 10.34 10.58 4.90
N GLU A 76 9.69 9.50 5.35
CA GLU A 76 10.12 8.12 5.04
C GLU A 76 9.89 7.82 3.55
N ILE A 77 10.92 7.42 2.81
CA ILE A 77 10.80 7.05 1.39
C ILE A 77 11.04 5.54 1.27
N PHE A 78 10.11 4.85 0.61
CA PHE A 78 10.21 3.44 0.26
C PHE A 78 10.33 3.28 -1.26
N ILE A 79 11.07 2.26 -1.69
CA ILE A 79 11.25 1.91 -3.09
C ILE A 79 10.26 0.80 -3.45
N GLY A 80 9.38 1.07 -4.42
CA GLY A 80 8.39 0.14 -4.94
C GLY A 80 8.78 -0.43 -6.30
N GLY A 81 8.76 -1.75 -6.45
CA GLY A 81 8.87 -2.40 -7.75
C GLY A 81 7.52 -2.83 -8.29
N ILE A 82 7.11 -2.30 -9.44
CA ILE A 82 5.85 -2.68 -10.11
C ILE A 82 6.11 -3.83 -11.09
N LEU A 83 5.43 -4.94 -10.86
CA LEU A 83 5.44 -6.12 -11.73
C LEU A 83 4.13 -6.23 -12.50
N ASN A 84 4.23 -6.71 -13.74
CA ASN A 84 3.05 -7.07 -14.54
C ASN A 84 2.56 -8.46 -14.10
N GLY A 85 1.24 -8.64 -13.93
CA GLY A 85 0.65 -9.89 -13.45
C GLY A 85 0.72 -11.09 -14.41
N SER A 86 1.33 -10.96 -15.59
CA SER A 86 1.37 -11.99 -16.63
C SER A 86 2.45 -13.06 -16.40
N GLY A 87 3.42 -12.78 -15.55
CA GLY A 87 4.57 -13.64 -15.27
C GLY A 87 4.41 -14.55 -14.05
N ASP A 88 5.48 -15.28 -13.72
CA ASP A 88 5.60 -15.98 -12.44
C ASP A 88 5.91 -14.95 -11.34
N ALA A 89 4.84 -14.43 -10.73
CA ALA A 89 4.91 -13.46 -9.65
C ALA A 89 5.89 -13.87 -8.54
N ARG A 90 6.04 -15.17 -8.25
CA ARG A 90 6.96 -15.64 -7.20
C ARG A 90 8.41 -15.39 -7.58
N LYS A 91 8.79 -15.82 -8.78
CA LYS A 91 10.18 -15.70 -9.27
C LYS A 91 10.55 -14.24 -9.51
N GLU A 92 9.63 -13.45 -10.04
CA GLU A 92 9.85 -12.04 -10.33
C GLU A 92 9.94 -11.20 -9.06
N SER A 93 9.03 -11.38 -8.11
CA SER A 93 9.06 -10.68 -6.82
C SER A 93 10.38 -10.90 -6.07
N ARG A 94 10.91 -12.13 -6.08
CA ARG A 94 12.20 -12.45 -5.44
C ARG A 94 13.39 -11.72 -6.06
N LYS A 95 13.35 -11.42 -7.36
CA LYS A 95 14.40 -10.65 -8.01
C LYS A 95 14.32 -9.19 -7.59
N VAL A 96 13.10 -8.65 -7.56
CA VAL A 96 12.81 -7.26 -7.22
C VAL A 96 13.16 -6.95 -5.76
N LEU A 97 12.88 -7.87 -4.85
CA LEU A 97 13.17 -7.70 -3.41
C LEU A 97 14.66 -7.44 -3.09
N LYS A 98 15.58 -7.68 -4.02
CA LYS A 98 16.99 -7.33 -3.84
C LYS A 98 17.24 -5.83 -3.83
N ASP A 99 16.46 -5.11 -4.65
CA ASP A 99 16.67 -3.68 -4.92
C ASP A 99 15.46 -2.82 -4.46
N ALA A 100 14.33 -3.43 -4.09
CA ALA A 100 13.10 -2.75 -3.68
C ALA A 100 12.64 -3.16 -2.26
N ASP A 101 11.91 -2.26 -1.60
CA ASP A 101 11.32 -2.48 -0.29
C ASP A 101 9.95 -3.15 -0.39
N ILE A 102 9.13 -2.67 -1.33
CA ILE A 102 7.73 -3.06 -1.51
C ILE A 102 7.53 -3.61 -2.92
N VAL A 103 6.84 -4.74 -3.02
CA VAL A 103 6.48 -5.34 -4.31
C VAL A 103 5.02 -5.11 -4.63
N LEU A 104 4.79 -4.35 -5.70
CA LEU A 104 3.48 -4.06 -6.25
C LEU A 104 3.25 -4.93 -7.48
N VAL A 105 2.12 -5.64 -7.54
CA VAL A 105 1.76 -6.43 -8.72
C VAL A 105 0.49 -5.89 -9.33
N ASP A 106 0.58 -5.40 -10.57
CA ASP A 106 -0.57 -5.00 -11.36
C ASP A 106 -1.32 -6.24 -11.84
N THR A 107 -2.60 -6.35 -11.46
CA THR A 107 -3.38 -7.55 -11.74
C THR A 107 -3.63 -7.71 -13.24
N CYS A 108 -3.39 -8.91 -13.76
CA CYS A 108 -3.96 -9.36 -15.02
C CYS A 108 -4.53 -10.78 -14.89
N GLU A 109 -5.16 -11.26 -15.95
CA GLU A 109 -6.14 -12.37 -15.99
C GLU A 109 -5.73 -13.71 -15.34
N ASN A 110 -4.45 -13.94 -15.02
CA ASN A 110 -3.92 -15.17 -14.42
C ASN A 110 -3.16 -14.93 -13.10
N ASN A 111 -3.69 -14.04 -12.24
CA ASN A 111 -2.88 -13.53 -11.14
C ASN A 111 -2.62 -14.55 -10.02
N ASN A 112 -1.42 -15.11 -10.00
CA ASN A 112 -0.91 -15.92 -8.88
C ASN A 112 -0.36 -15.04 -7.74
N ALA A 113 -0.36 -13.70 -7.85
CA ALA A 113 0.22 -12.82 -6.84
C ALA A 113 -0.37 -12.99 -5.43
N PRO A 114 -1.69 -13.17 -5.23
CA PRO A 114 -2.21 -13.42 -3.89
C PRO A 114 -1.71 -14.74 -3.27
N LYS A 115 -1.20 -15.69 -4.08
CA LYS A 115 -0.69 -16.99 -3.64
C LYS A 115 0.73 -16.92 -3.08
N THR A 116 1.46 -15.84 -3.36
CA THR A 116 2.86 -15.69 -2.97
C THR A 116 3.02 -14.79 -1.75
N TRP A 117 4.08 -15.01 -0.97
CA TRP A 117 4.35 -14.23 0.26
C TRP A 117 5.11 -12.94 -0.03
N GLU A 118 5.84 -12.96 -1.14
CA GLU A 118 6.75 -11.91 -1.59
C GLU A 118 6.03 -10.65 -2.08
N VAL A 119 4.74 -10.77 -2.44
CA VAL A 119 3.91 -9.65 -2.90
C VAL A 119 3.35 -8.89 -1.70
N ASP A 120 3.27 -7.57 -1.84
CA ASP A 120 2.83 -6.68 -0.77
C ASP A 120 1.57 -5.91 -1.11
N VAL A 121 1.45 -5.48 -2.37
CA VAL A 121 0.27 -4.74 -2.84
C VAL A 121 -0.22 -5.36 -4.13
N LEU A 122 -1.51 -5.67 -4.16
CA LEU A 122 -2.24 -6.05 -5.37
C LEU A 122 -2.86 -4.79 -5.98
N CYS A 123 -2.35 -4.39 -7.15
CA CYS A 123 -2.72 -3.14 -7.79
C CYS A 123 -3.84 -3.33 -8.81
N ARG A 124 -4.74 -2.34 -8.86
CA ARG A 124 -5.84 -2.20 -9.85
C ARG A 124 -6.63 -3.48 -10.20
N PRO A 125 -7.10 -4.26 -9.20
CA PRO A 125 -7.89 -5.48 -9.45
C PRO A 125 -9.08 -5.28 -10.39
N GLU A 126 -9.73 -4.11 -10.37
CA GLU A 126 -10.89 -3.80 -11.19
C GLU A 126 -10.64 -3.75 -12.70
N HIS A 127 -9.37 -3.66 -13.12
CA HIS A 127 -8.98 -3.64 -14.53
C HIS A 127 -8.91 -5.03 -15.17
N SER A 128 -8.74 -6.11 -14.38
CA SER A 128 -8.69 -7.46 -14.93
C SER A 128 -10.06 -8.01 -15.34
N ALA A 129 -11.14 -7.34 -14.92
CA ALA A 129 -12.50 -7.78 -15.15
C ALA A 129 -13.00 -7.45 -16.56
N ARG A 130 -13.44 -8.47 -17.29
CA ARG A 130 -13.89 -8.33 -18.69
C ARG A 130 -15.33 -7.86 -18.78
N ARG A 131 -16.25 -8.57 -18.12
CA ARG A 131 -17.69 -8.28 -18.12
C ARG A 131 -18.28 -8.61 -16.77
N ASP A 132 -19.14 -7.72 -16.29
CA ASP A 132 -19.85 -7.93 -15.03
C ASP A 132 -20.84 -9.10 -15.19
N PHE A 133 -21.02 -9.88 -14.12
CA PHE A 133 -22.02 -10.93 -14.08
C PHE A 133 -23.41 -10.32 -13.84
N MET A 134 -24.46 -11.13 -14.03
CA MET A 134 -25.84 -10.68 -13.84
C MET A 134 -26.13 -10.25 -12.39
N ASP A 135 -25.59 -11.00 -11.42
CA ASP A 135 -25.87 -10.77 -9.99
C ASP A 135 -24.76 -10.00 -9.25
N GLN A 136 -23.58 -9.86 -9.85
CA GLN A 136 -22.42 -9.23 -9.22
C GLN A 136 -21.45 -8.63 -10.23
N LYS A 137 -20.72 -7.61 -9.82
CA LYS A 137 -19.65 -7.04 -10.64
C LYS A 137 -18.47 -7.98 -10.66
N ASP A 138 -17.92 -8.21 -11.85
CA ASP A 138 -16.60 -8.81 -11.96
C ASP A 138 -15.61 -7.70 -11.58
N SER A 139 -14.99 -7.82 -10.42
CA SER A 139 -14.10 -6.79 -9.86
C SER A 139 -12.65 -7.25 -9.76
N GLY A 140 -12.33 -8.41 -10.32
CA GLY A 140 -10.99 -9.01 -10.38
C GLY A 140 -10.50 -9.68 -9.11
N ILE A 141 -11.24 -9.60 -8.01
CA ILE A 141 -10.94 -10.31 -6.76
C ILE A 141 -12.08 -11.28 -6.45
N ASP A 142 -11.71 -12.53 -6.17
CA ASP A 142 -12.62 -13.53 -5.61
C ASP A 142 -12.40 -13.73 -4.10
N HIS A 143 -13.25 -14.55 -3.50
CA HIS A 143 -13.19 -14.86 -2.07
C HIS A 143 -11.92 -15.65 -1.67
N VAL A 144 -11.31 -16.42 -2.58
CA VAL A 144 -10.08 -17.16 -2.32
C VAL A 144 -8.92 -16.18 -2.25
N MET A 145 -8.79 -15.29 -3.23
CA MET A 145 -7.81 -14.22 -3.27
C MET A 145 -7.92 -13.34 -2.01
N ALA A 146 -9.12 -12.90 -1.64
CA ALA A 146 -9.32 -12.08 -0.46
C ALA A 146 -8.85 -12.77 0.84
N LYS A 147 -9.15 -14.07 1.02
CA LYS A 147 -8.63 -14.85 2.16
C LYS A 147 -7.11 -14.93 2.17
N LEU A 148 -6.52 -15.21 1.01
CA LEU A 148 -5.07 -15.29 0.88
C LEU A 148 -4.40 -13.93 1.18
N MET A 149 -5.00 -12.83 0.75
CA MET A 149 -4.52 -11.48 1.05
C MET A 149 -4.57 -11.16 2.54
N ALA A 150 -5.62 -11.60 3.25
CA ALA A 150 -5.71 -11.45 4.70
C ALA A 150 -4.64 -12.27 5.44
N GLU A 151 -4.43 -13.53 5.03
CA GLU A 151 -3.42 -14.42 5.60
C GLU A 151 -1.99 -13.86 5.44
N ARG A 152 -1.67 -13.41 4.22
CA ARG A 152 -0.33 -12.94 3.80
C ARG A 152 -0.08 -11.45 3.99
N CYS A 153 -1.06 -10.74 4.56
CA CYS A 153 -1.04 -9.29 4.72
C CYS A 153 -0.73 -8.54 3.41
N ILE A 154 -1.39 -8.92 2.31
CA ILE A 154 -1.28 -8.27 1.00
C ILE A 154 -2.33 -7.18 0.90
N GLY A 155 -1.89 -5.93 0.71
CA GLY A 155 -2.75 -4.78 0.53
C GLY A 155 -3.55 -4.87 -0.77
N MET A 156 -4.88 -4.76 -0.67
CA MET A 156 -5.74 -4.48 -1.81
C MET A 156 -5.72 -2.99 -2.11
N GLU A 157 -5.20 -2.61 -3.26
CA GLU A 157 -5.14 -1.22 -3.67
C GLU A 157 -6.51 -0.70 -4.12
N ILE A 158 -6.86 0.50 -3.66
CA ILE A 158 -7.82 1.39 -4.29
C ILE A 158 -7.03 2.54 -4.91
N ASN A 159 -6.89 2.50 -6.23
CA ASN A 159 -6.14 3.49 -6.98
C ASN A 159 -6.99 4.74 -7.25
N PHE A 160 -6.57 5.90 -6.74
CA PHE A 160 -7.25 7.17 -7.02
C PHE A 160 -7.04 7.67 -8.47
N ALA A 161 -5.88 7.43 -9.08
CA ALA A 161 -5.59 7.91 -10.44
C ALA A 161 -6.60 7.38 -11.47
N ASP A 162 -7.09 6.15 -11.31
CA ASP A 162 -8.07 5.57 -12.24
C ASP A 162 -9.44 6.24 -12.13
N ILE A 163 -9.80 6.76 -10.95
CA ILE A 163 -11.01 7.59 -10.76
C ILE A 163 -10.79 8.97 -11.38
N LEU A 164 -9.63 9.58 -11.12
CA LEU A 164 -9.28 10.91 -11.60
C LEU A 164 -9.26 10.97 -13.13
N ASN A 165 -8.62 9.99 -13.77
CA ASN A 165 -8.33 9.96 -15.21
C ASN A 165 -9.39 9.24 -16.06
N SER A 166 -10.49 8.76 -15.46
CA SER A 166 -11.65 8.22 -16.18
C SER A 166 -12.83 9.19 -16.13
N SER A 167 -13.81 9.05 -17.01
CA SER A 167 -15.03 9.89 -17.02
C SER A 167 -16.28 9.09 -17.40
N GLY A 168 -17.45 9.67 -17.14
CA GLY A 168 -18.75 9.11 -17.51
C GLY A 168 -18.97 7.67 -17.02
N VAL A 169 -19.46 6.83 -17.94
CA VAL A 169 -19.78 5.41 -17.67
C VAL A 169 -18.55 4.63 -17.20
N LYS A 170 -17.36 4.91 -17.76
CA LYS A 170 -16.12 4.22 -17.38
C LYS A 170 -15.79 4.47 -15.90
N ARG A 171 -15.87 5.72 -15.44
CA ARG A 171 -15.65 6.06 -14.03
C ARG A 171 -16.66 5.36 -13.11
N ALA A 172 -17.93 5.37 -13.48
CA ALA A 172 -18.99 4.70 -12.71
C ALA A 172 -18.77 3.17 -12.61
N MET A 173 -18.29 2.55 -13.69
CA MET A 173 -17.95 1.12 -13.72
C MET A 173 -16.77 0.82 -12.80
N ILE A 174 -15.65 1.56 -12.92
CA ILE A 174 -14.45 1.42 -12.09
C ILE A 174 -14.80 1.56 -10.61
N MET A 175 -15.46 2.67 -10.23
CA MET A 175 -15.89 2.90 -8.84
C MET A 175 -16.84 1.80 -8.36
N GLY A 176 -17.71 1.31 -9.24
CA GLY A 176 -18.59 0.20 -8.96
C GLY A 176 -17.86 -1.09 -8.60
N ARG A 177 -16.81 -1.43 -9.35
CA ARG A 177 -15.96 -2.61 -9.09
C ARG A 177 -15.09 -2.42 -7.85
N MET A 178 -14.55 -1.23 -7.62
CA MET A 178 -13.85 -0.89 -6.37
C MET A 178 -14.76 -1.07 -5.15
N ARG A 179 -16.04 -0.68 -5.22
CA ARG A 179 -17.03 -0.92 -4.14
C ARG A 179 -17.23 -2.41 -3.86
N GLN A 180 -17.29 -3.24 -4.90
CA GLN A 180 -17.39 -4.70 -4.76
C GLN A 180 -16.13 -5.26 -4.08
N ASN A 181 -14.95 -4.80 -4.49
CA ASN A 181 -13.67 -5.17 -3.88
C ASN A 181 -13.61 -4.77 -2.39
N VAL A 182 -14.05 -3.56 -2.03
CA VAL A 182 -14.16 -3.12 -0.62
C VAL A 182 -15.08 -4.05 0.17
N HIS A 183 -16.22 -4.46 -0.39
CA HIS A 183 -17.13 -5.39 0.27
C HIS A 183 -16.48 -6.76 0.53
N LEU A 184 -15.81 -7.32 -0.48
CA LEU A 184 -15.09 -8.60 -0.35
C LEU A 184 -13.93 -8.51 0.65
N ALA A 185 -13.12 -7.46 0.57
CA ALA A 185 -12.00 -7.26 1.48
C ALA A 185 -12.47 -7.12 2.93
N ARG A 186 -13.56 -6.38 3.18
CA ARG A 186 -14.18 -6.28 4.51
C ARG A 186 -14.66 -7.65 5.01
N LYS A 187 -15.30 -8.43 4.15
CA LYS A 187 -15.86 -9.75 4.52
C LYS A 187 -14.78 -10.76 4.93
N TYR A 188 -13.59 -10.67 4.34
CA TYR A 188 -12.48 -11.60 4.56
C TYR A 188 -11.31 -10.99 5.33
N ASP A 189 -11.48 -9.79 5.90
CA ASP A 189 -10.44 -9.05 6.64
C ASP A 189 -9.14 -8.80 5.85
N ALA A 190 -9.23 -8.68 4.52
CA ALA A 190 -8.09 -8.31 3.70
C ALA A 190 -7.74 -6.83 3.92
N PRO A 191 -6.45 -6.48 4.09
CA PRO A 191 -6.07 -5.09 4.29
C PRO A 191 -6.31 -4.28 3.02
N VAL A 192 -7.10 -3.22 3.12
CA VAL A 192 -7.34 -2.28 2.02
C VAL A 192 -6.41 -1.08 2.19
N ILE A 193 -5.78 -0.63 1.11
CA ILE A 193 -5.01 0.61 1.07
C ILE A 193 -5.55 1.55 0.00
N ILE A 194 -5.49 2.85 0.25
CA ILE A 194 -5.81 3.87 -0.75
C ILE A 194 -4.50 4.52 -1.16
N THR A 195 -4.27 4.62 -2.46
CA THR A 195 -3.05 5.18 -3.04
C THR A 195 -3.40 6.23 -4.08
N SER A 196 -2.48 7.18 -4.31
CA SER A 196 -2.71 8.18 -5.36
C SER A 196 -2.42 7.64 -6.76
N ASN A 197 -1.42 6.75 -6.91
CA ASN A 197 -0.77 6.38 -8.16
C ASN A 197 -0.48 7.61 -9.05
N ALA A 198 -0.08 8.69 -8.39
CA ALA A 198 0.14 9.97 -9.05
C ALA A 198 1.38 9.90 -9.94
N ARG A 199 1.24 10.36 -11.19
CA ARG A 199 2.37 10.47 -12.12
C ARG A 199 3.19 11.74 -11.95
N ASN A 200 2.56 12.75 -11.37
CA ASN A 200 3.14 14.05 -11.08
C ASN A 200 2.50 14.59 -9.79
N GLN A 201 3.08 15.66 -9.24
CA GLN A 201 2.62 16.31 -8.01
C GLN A 201 1.16 16.81 -8.05
N TRP A 202 0.58 17.05 -9.23
CA TRP A 202 -0.77 17.60 -9.37
C TRP A 202 -1.86 16.53 -9.26
N GLU A 203 -1.49 15.27 -9.43
CA GLU A 203 -2.39 14.12 -9.27
C GLU A 203 -2.46 13.66 -7.80
N MET A 204 -1.51 14.10 -6.97
CA MET A 204 -1.53 13.83 -5.53
C MET A 204 -2.70 14.53 -4.85
N ARG A 205 -3.22 13.92 -3.78
CA ARG A 205 -4.29 14.48 -2.95
C ARG A 205 -3.93 14.37 -1.48
N ALA A 206 -4.46 15.28 -0.68
CA ALA A 206 -4.26 15.23 0.76
C ALA A 206 -4.91 13.96 1.35
N PRO A 207 -4.38 13.41 2.46
CA PRO A 207 -4.97 12.22 3.10
C PRO A 207 -6.47 12.38 3.39
N GLY A 208 -6.93 13.57 3.79
CA GLY A 208 -8.35 13.84 4.06
C GLY A 208 -9.25 13.68 2.84
N GLU A 209 -8.77 14.03 1.65
CA GLU A 209 -9.49 13.87 0.38
C GLU A 209 -9.55 12.39 -0.02
N LEU A 210 -8.44 11.66 0.14
CA LEU A 210 -8.39 10.22 -0.10
C LEU A 210 -9.31 9.45 0.86
N VAL A 211 -9.43 9.89 2.12
CA VAL A 211 -10.44 9.37 3.07
C VAL A 211 -11.86 9.58 2.53
N ALA A 212 -12.16 10.75 1.97
CA ALA A 212 -13.48 11.04 1.41
C ALA A 212 -13.79 10.13 0.22
N ILE A 213 -12.80 9.83 -0.63
CA ILE A 213 -12.93 8.86 -1.73
C ILE A 213 -13.22 7.46 -1.18
N GLY A 214 -12.47 7.00 -0.18
CA GLY A 214 -12.75 5.71 0.47
C GLY A 214 -14.20 5.62 0.99
N LYS A 215 -14.70 6.70 1.61
CA LYS A 215 -16.10 6.79 2.07
C LYS A 215 -17.10 6.72 0.91
N ALA A 216 -16.83 7.39 -0.20
CA ALA A 216 -17.66 7.31 -1.41
C ALA A 216 -17.71 5.89 -2.01
N LEU A 217 -16.65 5.10 -1.80
CA LEU A 217 -16.57 3.68 -2.17
C LEU A 217 -17.18 2.74 -1.11
N GLY A 218 -17.91 3.28 -0.13
CA GLY A 218 -18.64 2.49 0.85
C GLY A 218 -17.81 2.02 2.05
N MET A 219 -16.63 2.62 2.29
CA MET A 219 -15.87 2.44 3.52
C MET A 219 -16.47 3.28 4.65
N THR A 220 -16.37 2.77 5.88
CA THR A 220 -16.61 3.60 7.08
C THR A 220 -15.48 4.60 7.27
N ASP A 221 -15.71 5.66 8.04
CA ASP A 221 -14.67 6.66 8.36
C ASP A 221 -13.41 6.01 8.97
N ARG A 222 -13.60 5.02 9.84
CA ARG A 222 -12.51 4.26 10.46
C ARG A 222 -11.74 3.44 9.44
N GLU A 223 -12.42 2.74 8.54
CA GLU A 223 -11.78 1.93 7.51
C GLU A 223 -10.99 2.80 6.54
N ALA A 224 -11.57 3.90 6.06
CA ALA A 224 -10.91 4.83 5.15
C ALA A 224 -9.66 5.46 5.78
N LYS A 225 -9.73 5.89 7.05
CA LYS A 225 -8.55 6.37 7.79
C LYS A 225 -7.49 5.28 7.96
N ASN A 226 -7.91 4.04 8.29
CA ASN A 226 -6.99 2.92 8.45
C ASN A 226 -6.31 2.54 7.12
N ALA A 227 -6.99 2.72 5.98
CA ALA A 227 -6.46 2.42 4.66
C ALA A 227 -5.28 3.33 4.25
N LEU A 228 -5.14 4.50 4.86
CA LEU A 228 -4.00 5.41 4.66
C LEU A 228 -3.01 5.39 5.83
N SER A 229 -3.35 4.77 6.95
CA SER A 229 -2.51 4.78 8.16
C SER A 229 -2.11 3.38 8.59
N LYS A 230 -2.99 2.68 9.32
CA LYS A 230 -2.70 1.38 9.93
C LYS A 230 -2.38 0.29 8.91
N ASN A 231 -3.10 0.22 7.80
CA ASN A 231 -2.93 -0.84 6.80
C ASN A 231 -1.61 -0.68 6.04
N PRO A 232 -1.28 0.51 5.49
CA PRO A 232 0.06 0.76 4.94
C PRO A 232 1.18 0.48 5.94
N ARG A 233 1.02 0.87 7.21
CA ARG A 233 2.04 0.62 8.24
C ARG A 233 2.28 -0.87 8.50
N LYS A 234 1.25 -1.72 8.39
CA LYS A 234 1.42 -3.19 8.47
C LYS A 234 2.25 -3.72 7.30
N ILE A 235 2.03 -3.20 6.10
CA ILE A 235 2.76 -3.60 4.89
C ILE A 235 4.22 -3.15 4.97
N ILE A 236 4.46 -1.90 5.38
CA ILE A 236 5.81 -1.38 5.66
C ILE A 236 6.51 -2.25 6.71
N LYS A 237 5.82 -2.56 7.82
CA LYS A 237 6.39 -3.42 8.86
C LYS A 237 6.78 -4.81 8.31
N LYS A 238 5.95 -5.41 7.45
CA LYS A 238 6.29 -6.68 6.77
C LYS A 238 7.54 -6.54 5.88
N ALA A 239 7.75 -5.39 5.25
CA ALA A 239 8.96 -5.11 4.47
C ALA A 239 10.20 -4.96 5.37
N ASP A 240 10.08 -4.25 6.48
CA ASP A 240 11.14 -4.09 7.48
C ASP A 240 11.51 -5.45 8.11
N ASP A 241 10.50 -6.21 8.53
CA ASP A 241 10.64 -7.54 9.13
C ASP A 241 11.35 -8.49 8.16
N ARG A 242 11.11 -8.39 6.83
CA ARG A 242 11.83 -9.17 5.80
C ARG A 242 13.34 -8.91 5.80
N LYS A 243 13.77 -7.68 6.07
CA LYS A 243 15.19 -7.26 6.10
C LYS A 243 15.84 -7.49 7.45
N ASN A 244 15.06 -7.45 8.53
CA ASN A 244 15.57 -7.62 9.88
C ASN A 244 16.05 -9.09 10.10
N PRO A 245 17.35 -9.32 10.35
CA PRO A 245 17.87 -10.67 10.57
C PRO A 245 17.41 -11.28 11.89
N ASP A 246 16.97 -10.46 12.86
CA ASP A 246 16.52 -10.91 14.18
C ASP A 246 15.11 -11.50 14.13
N VAL A 247 14.30 -11.14 13.12
CA VAL A 247 12.98 -11.71 12.91
C VAL A 247 13.13 -13.04 12.17
N ILE A 248 12.70 -14.15 12.76
CA ILE A 248 12.78 -15.47 12.10
C ILE A 248 11.50 -15.77 11.33
N MET A 249 10.35 -15.47 11.94
CA MET A 249 9.01 -15.60 11.35
C MET A 249 8.07 -14.61 12.03
N ARG A 250 6.87 -14.45 11.48
CA ARG A 250 5.85 -13.57 12.05
C ARG A 250 5.63 -13.84 13.55
N GLY A 251 5.95 -12.86 14.39
CA GLY A 251 5.79 -12.95 15.84
C GLY A 251 6.92 -13.65 16.61
N LEU A 252 8.00 -14.06 15.94
CA LEU A 252 9.18 -14.65 16.56
C LEU A 252 10.44 -13.84 16.22
N GLU A 253 11.01 -13.21 17.24
CA GLU A 253 12.20 -12.36 17.15
C GLU A 253 13.27 -12.81 18.15
N VAL A 254 14.53 -12.75 17.72
CA VAL A 254 15.69 -13.05 18.55
C VAL A 254 16.10 -11.80 19.32
N VAL A 255 15.96 -11.83 20.65
CA VAL A 255 16.36 -10.70 21.51
C VAL A 255 17.88 -10.56 21.62
N LYS A 256 18.61 -11.69 21.62
CA LYS A 256 20.08 -11.71 21.71
C LYS A 256 20.64 -13.00 21.12
N TRP A 257 21.56 -12.87 20.18
CA TRP A 257 22.21 -14.02 19.51
C TRP A 257 23.31 -14.71 20.32
N GLY A 258 23.70 -14.15 21.47
CA GLY A 258 24.76 -14.71 22.31
C GLY A 258 26.12 -14.70 21.59
N GLN A 259 26.69 -15.88 21.36
CA GLN A 259 27.97 -16.05 20.64
C GLN A 259 27.80 -16.23 19.13
N LEU A 260 26.57 -16.48 18.65
CA LEU A 260 26.28 -16.65 17.23
C LEU A 260 26.10 -15.29 16.57
N LYS A 261 26.42 -15.20 15.28
CA LYS A 261 26.05 -14.05 14.45
C LYS A 261 24.74 -14.36 13.72
N PRO A 262 23.90 -13.35 13.43
CA PRO A 262 22.72 -13.55 12.62
C PRO A 262 23.12 -14.11 11.24
N CYS A 263 22.43 -15.15 10.76
CA CYS A 263 22.65 -15.67 9.41
C CYS A 263 22.09 -14.70 8.36
N GLU A 264 22.64 -14.74 7.14
CA GLU A 264 22.01 -14.07 6.00
C GLU A 264 20.58 -14.59 5.81
N LYS A 265 19.63 -13.68 6.00
CA LYS A 265 18.21 -13.98 5.96
C LYS A 265 17.71 -13.99 4.52
N ARG A 266 16.90 -15.00 4.17
CA ARG A 266 16.18 -15.00 2.90
C ARG A 266 15.09 -13.93 2.94
N MET A 267 15.10 -12.99 2.01
CA MET A 267 14.08 -11.92 1.96
C MET A 267 12.68 -12.40 1.52
N TRP A 268 12.51 -13.69 1.28
CA TRP A 268 11.25 -14.32 0.91
C TRP A 268 10.87 -15.40 1.94
N GLY A 269 9.62 -15.36 2.43
CA GLY A 269 9.18 -16.26 3.50
C GLY A 269 7.98 -15.73 4.27
N TRP A 270 7.58 -16.47 5.30
CA TRP A 270 6.47 -16.14 6.20
C TRP A 270 6.97 -15.18 7.29
N TYR A 271 6.95 -13.89 6.98
CA TYR A 271 7.35 -12.81 7.89
C TYR A 271 6.15 -11.95 8.28
#